data_AF-A0A1Y2ASX8-F1
#
_entry.id   AF-A0A1Y2ASX8-F1
#
_cell.length_a   1.000
_cell.length_b   1.000
_cell.length_c   1.000
_cell.angle_alpha   90.00
_cell.angle_beta   90.00
_cell.angle_gamma   90.00
#
_symmetry.space_group_name_H-M   'P 1'
#
loop_
_entity.id
_entity.type
_entity.pdbx_description
1 polymer ?
#
loop_
_entity_poly.entity_id
_entity_poly.type
_entity_poly.pdbx_seq_one_letter_code
_entity_poly.pdbx_strand_id
1 'polypeptide(L)'
;MSFIFGGKQQNPNAVDPAKIEMAVAELDMITDVFNRLVSSCYSKCIQPNPMSHRYVEGDLLKGEGVCIDRCSAKFFEVNKLVGERMQTMGGAAQAGGSFGH
;
A
#
# COMPACT_ATOMS: atom_id res chain seq x y z
N MET A 1 -19.85 -34.01 45.17
CA MET A 1 -19.99 -32.64 45.74
C MET A 1 -18.70 -31.89 45.45
N SER A 2 -18.81 -30.65 44.95
CA SER A 2 -17.76 -29.64 44.80
C SER A 2 -16.80 -29.76 43.62
N PHE A 3 -17.23 -29.06 42.57
CA PHE A 3 -16.39 -28.35 41.62
C PHE A 3 -15.53 -27.26 42.32
N ILE A 4 -14.67 -26.61 41.55
CA ILE A 4 -14.10 -25.26 41.73
C ILE A 4 -12.74 -25.10 42.46
N PHE A 5 -11.66 -24.94 41.68
CA PHE A 5 -10.82 -23.71 41.57
C PHE A 5 -9.37 -24.03 41.15
N GLY A 6 -8.92 -23.61 39.96
CA GLY A 6 -7.49 -23.47 39.69
C GLY A 6 -7.02 -23.39 38.23
N GLY A 7 -7.79 -23.89 37.26
CA GLY A 7 -7.39 -23.86 35.86
C GLY A 7 -7.80 -22.55 35.19
N LYS A 8 -6.82 -21.68 34.88
CA LYS A 8 -6.98 -20.46 34.09
C LYS A 8 -7.88 -20.71 32.88
N GLN A 9 -9.10 -20.16 32.94
CA GLN A 9 -10.02 -20.11 31.82
C GLN A 9 -9.41 -19.18 30.77
N GLN A 10 -8.67 -19.75 29.80
CA GLN A 10 -8.22 -19.00 28.63
C GLN A 10 -9.46 -18.62 27.84
N ASN A 11 -9.82 -17.34 27.90
CA ASN A 11 -10.91 -16.78 27.13
C ASN A 11 -10.53 -16.84 25.64
N PRO A 12 -11.24 -17.61 24.80
CA PRO A 12 -10.93 -17.73 23.37
C PRO A 12 -11.17 -16.42 22.58
N ASN A 13 -11.69 -15.39 23.23
CA ASN A 13 -11.96 -14.06 22.65
C ASN A 13 -10.92 -12.99 23.03
N ALA A 14 -9.79 -13.36 23.63
CA ALA A 14 -8.71 -12.39 23.86
C ALA A 14 -8.01 -12.10 22.52
N VAL A 15 -8.35 -10.97 21.89
CA VAL A 15 -7.63 -10.47 20.71
C VAL A 15 -6.23 -10.07 21.15
N ASP A 16 -5.23 -10.71 20.55
CA ASP A 16 -3.83 -10.45 20.83
C ASP A 16 -3.47 -9.02 20.37
N PRO A 17 -3.06 -8.11 21.27
CA PRO A 17 -2.75 -6.73 20.91
C PRO A 17 -1.66 -6.63 19.83
N ALA A 18 -0.73 -7.58 19.76
CA ALA A 18 0.29 -7.62 18.71
C ALA A 18 -0.31 -7.89 17.32
N LYS A 19 -1.39 -8.67 17.23
CA LYS A 19 -2.10 -8.91 15.98
C LYS A 19 -2.91 -7.68 15.53
N ILE A 20 -3.40 -6.89 16.48
CA ILE A 20 -4.10 -5.64 16.17
C ILE A 20 -3.11 -4.63 15.60
N GLU A 21 -1.94 -4.47 16.20
CA GLU A 21 -0.91 -3.53 15.74
C GLU A 21 -0.43 -3.87 14.33
N MET A 22 -0.19 -5.16 14.05
CA MET A 22 0.14 -5.64 12.70
C MET A 22 -0.97 -5.33 11.68
N ALA A 23 -2.23 -5.53 12.04
CA ALA A 23 -3.36 -5.23 11.18
C ALA A 23 -3.51 -3.72 10.91
N VAL A 24 -3.23 -2.87 11.92
CA VAL A 24 -3.23 -1.40 11.75
C VAL A 24 -2.14 -0.98 10.76
N ALA A 25 -0.93 -1.54 10.89
CA ALA A 25 0.15 -1.25 9.96
C ALA A 25 -0.17 -1.65 8.51
N GLU A 26 -0.89 -2.76 8.30
CA GLU A 26 -1.34 -3.17 6.97
C GLU A 26 -2.34 -2.18 6.37
N LEU A 27 -3.29 -1.67 7.17
CA LEU A 27 -4.24 -0.66 6.73
C LEU A 27 -3.59 0.69 6.39
N ASP A 28 -2.61 1.12 7.18
CA ASP A 28 -1.85 2.35 6.91
C ASP A 28 -1.09 2.25 5.58
N MET A 29 -0.49 1.08 5.32
CA MET A 29 0.18 0.80 4.04
C MET A 29 -0.78 0.87 2.85
N ILE A 30 -1.95 0.24 2.94
CA ILE A 30 -2.97 0.26 1.86
C ILE A 30 -3.44 1.70 1.62
N THR A 31 -3.62 2.47 2.69
CA THR A 31 -4.08 3.85 2.61
C THR A 31 -3.04 4.75 1.91
N ASP A 32 -1.76 4.62 2.25
CA ASP A 32 -0.68 5.36 1.56
C ASP A 32 -0.62 4.99 0.07
N VAL A 33 -0.68 3.69 -0.26
CA VAL A 33 -0.69 3.22 -1.65
C VAL A 33 -1.87 3.81 -2.43
N PHE A 34 -3.06 3.83 -1.85
CA PHE A 34 -4.24 4.42 -2.47
C PHE A 34 -4.07 5.92 -2.72
N ASN A 35 -3.60 6.68 -1.73
CA ASN A 35 -3.39 8.13 -1.87
C ASN A 35 -2.35 8.47 -2.95
N ARG A 36 -1.28 7.66 -3.05
CA ARG A 36 -0.26 7.80 -4.11
C ARG A 36 -0.79 7.42 -5.48
N LEU A 37 -1.61 6.36 -5.57
CA LEU A 37 -2.26 5.96 -6.81
C LEU A 37 -3.16 7.08 -7.34
N VAL A 38 -4.04 7.61 -6.50
CA VAL A 38 -4.98 8.69 -6.87
C VAL A 38 -4.23 9.93 -7.34
N SER A 39 -3.26 10.42 -6.55
CA SER A 39 -2.47 11.62 -6.91
C SER A 39 -1.64 11.45 -8.19
N SER A 40 -1.03 10.27 -8.38
CA SER A 40 -0.28 9.95 -9.60
C SER A 40 -1.17 9.87 -10.83
N CYS A 41 -2.31 9.19 -10.75
CA CYS A 41 -3.19 9.05 -11.91
C CYS A 41 -3.95 10.34 -12.23
N TYR A 42 -4.33 11.11 -11.22
CA TYR A 42 -4.88 12.45 -11.41
C TYR A 42 -3.90 13.37 -12.16
N SER A 43 -2.63 13.41 -11.76
CA SER A 43 -1.62 14.24 -12.43
C SER A 43 -1.24 13.79 -13.85
N LYS A 44 -1.46 12.52 -14.19
CA LYS A 44 -1.13 11.99 -15.52
C LYS A 44 -2.30 12.02 -16.50
N CYS A 45 -3.53 11.87 -16.00
CA CYS A 45 -4.70 11.66 -16.85
C CYS A 45 -5.70 12.82 -16.82
N ILE A 46 -5.71 13.64 -15.77
CA ILE A 46 -6.70 14.70 -15.57
C ILE A 46 -6.06 16.09 -15.55
N GLN A 47 -4.82 16.22 -15.05
CA GLN A 47 -4.14 17.51 -15.09
C GLN A 47 -3.83 17.96 -16.52
N PRO A 48 -4.01 19.26 -16.82
CA PRO A 48 -3.80 19.78 -18.15
C PRO A 48 -2.32 19.72 -18.49
N ASN A 49 -1.93 18.75 -19.32
CA ASN A 49 -0.68 18.89 -20.07
C ASN A 49 -0.81 20.17 -20.93
N PRO A 50 0.28 20.89 -21.23
CA PRO A 50 0.22 22.16 -21.97
C PRO A 50 -0.44 22.09 -23.37
N MET A 51 -0.70 20.89 -23.88
CA MET A 51 -1.45 20.57 -25.10
C MET A 51 -2.87 20.00 -24.85
N SER A 52 -3.26 19.61 -23.63
CA SER A 52 -4.59 19.07 -23.32
C SER A 52 -5.34 19.97 -22.32
N HIS A 53 -6.07 20.91 -22.89
CA HIS A 53 -7.30 21.56 -22.43
C HIS A 53 -7.64 21.60 -20.92
N ARG A 54 -8.00 22.81 -20.48
CA ARG A 54 -8.71 23.13 -19.22
C ARG A 54 -9.93 22.22 -19.05
N TYR A 55 -10.32 21.94 -17.79
CA TYR A 55 -11.57 21.23 -17.46
C TYR A 55 -12.75 21.79 -18.26
N VAL A 56 -13.30 20.99 -19.17
CA VAL A 56 -14.42 21.38 -20.05
C VAL A 56 -15.76 21.07 -19.40
N GLU A 57 -15.85 19.96 -18.68
CA GLU A 57 -17.04 19.47 -18.00
C GLU A 57 -16.67 18.74 -16.69
N GLY A 58 -17.67 18.46 -15.85
CA GLY A 58 -17.46 17.81 -14.54
C GLY A 58 -17.32 16.29 -14.60
N ASP A 59 -17.71 15.68 -15.71
CA ASP A 59 -17.61 14.24 -15.93
C ASP A 59 -16.30 13.87 -16.62
N LEU A 60 -15.86 12.63 -16.39
CA LEU A 60 -14.68 12.08 -17.04
C LEU A 60 -14.95 11.84 -18.53
N LEU A 61 -14.10 12.43 -19.37
CA LEU A 61 -14.08 12.12 -20.79
C LEU A 61 -13.66 10.67 -21.00
N LYS A 62 -14.14 10.05 -22.09
CA LYS A 62 -13.76 8.66 -22.45
C LYS A 62 -12.24 8.45 -22.48
N GLY A 63 -11.48 9.46 -22.92
CA GLY A 63 -10.01 9.41 -22.94
C GLY A 63 -9.39 9.40 -21.55
N GLU A 64 -9.95 10.18 -20.62
CA GLU A 64 -9.49 10.25 -19.23
C GLU A 64 -9.81 8.95 -18.49
N GLY A 65 -11.01 8.38 -18.68
CA GLY A 65 -11.40 7.09 -18.12
C GLY A 65 -10.45 5.96 -18.54
N VAL A 66 -10.20 5.81 -19.85
CA VAL A 66 -9.26 4.81 -20.37
C VAL A 66 -7.82 5.08 -19.91
N CYS A 67 -7.43 6.35 -19.74
CA CYS A 67 -6.12 6.69 -19.19
C CYS A 67 -5.99 6.23 -17.74
N ILE A 68 -7.00 6.44 -16.90
CA ILE A 68 -7.00 6.03 -15.49
C ILE A 68 -6.85 4.52 -15.36
N ASP A 69 -7.57 3.73 -16.16
CA ASP A 69 -7.46 2.27 -16.17
C ASP A 69 -6.04 1.81 -16.52
N ARG A 70 -5.42 2.44 -17.52
CA ARG A 70 -4.02 2.16 -17.89
C ARG A 70 -3.04 2.62 -16.82
N CYS A 71 -3.33 3.76 -16.17
CA CYS A 71 -2.48 4.32 -15.14
C CYS A 71 -2.45 3.42 -13.91
N SER A 72 -3.59 2.91 -13.46
CA SER A 72 -3.67 2.02 -12.30
C SER A 72 -2.94 0.70 -12.56
N ALA A 73 -3.11 0.10 -13.73
CA ALA A 73 -2.37 -1.11 -14.13
C ALA A 73 -0.84 -0.88 -14.09
N LYS A 74 -0.37 0.22 -14.69
CA LYS A 74 1.06 0.56 -14.68
C LYS A 74 1.59 0.92 -13.30
N PHE A 75 0.78 1.55 -12.45
CA PHE A 75 1.18 1.91 -11.10
C PHE A 75 1.53 0.67 -10.29
N PHE A 76 0.70 -0.37 -10.33
CA PHE A 76 0.98 -1.63 -9.62
C PHE A 76 2.14 -2.41 -10.23
N GLU A 77 2.30 -2.40 -11.55
CA GLU A 77 3.46 -2.99 -12.22
C GLU A 77 4.77 -2.34 -11.75
N VAL A 78 4.80 -1.00 -11.72
CA VAL A 78 5.96 -0.24 -11.23
C VAL A 78 6.17 -0.44 -9.73
N ASN A 79 5.10 -0.46 -8.94
CA ASN A 79 5.17 -0.68 -7.50
C ASN A 79 5.82 -2.04 -7.17
N LYS A 80 5.45 -3.09 -7.91
CA LYS A 80 6.09 -4.42 -7.83
C LYS A 80 7.57 -4.36 -8.20
N LEU A 81 7.91 -3.76 -9.34
CA LEU A 81 9.30 -3.66 -9.80
C LEU A 81 10.17 -2.90 -8.79
N VAL A 82 9.67 -1.80 -8.24
CA VAL A 82 10.36 -1.04 -7.19
C VAL A 82 10.60 -1.91 -5.96
N GLY A 83 9.61 -2.69 -5.53
CA GLY A 83 9.75 -3.66 -4.44
C GLY A 83 10.86 -4.69 -4.70
N GLU A 84 10.90 -5.29 -5.89
CA GLU A 84 11.94 -6.25 -6.29
C GLU A 84 13.34 -5.61 -6.29
N ARG A 85 13.46 -4.37 -6.76
CA ARG A 85 14.74 -3.64 -6.76
C ARG A 85 15.19 -3.27 -5.35
N MET A 86 14.27 -2.81 -4.48
CA MET A 86 14.59 -2.50 -3.09
C MET A 86 15.03 -3.74 -2.32
N GLN A 87 14.40 -4.90 -2.54
CA GLN A 87 14.82 -6.18 -1.94
C GLN A 87 16.21 -6.59 -2.42
N THR A 88 16.49 -6.46 -3.72
CA THR A 88 17.81 -6.77 -4.29
C THR A 88 18.90 -5.87 -3.69
N MET A 89 18.61 -4.57 -3.54
CA MET A 89 19.55 -3.61 -2.93
C MET A 89 19.71 -3.82 -1.43
N GLY A 90 18.63 -4.12 -0.69
CA GLY A 90 18.66 -4.40 0.75
C GLY A 90 19.43 -5.67 1.09
N GLY A 91 19.27 -6.74 0.28
CA GLY A 91 20.07 -7.96 0.40
C GLY A 91 21.55 -7.73 0.10
N ALA A 92 21.88 -6.84 -0.84
CA ALA A 92 23.25 -6.44 -1.12
C ALA A 92 23.85 -5.56 0.00
N ALA A 93 23.07 -4.67 0.61
CA ALA A 93 23.50 -3.82 1.72
C ALA A 93 23.77 -4.63 3.01
N GLN A 94 22.97 -5.68 3.26
CA GLN A 94 23.16 -6.54 4.43
C GLN A 94 24.39 -7.46 4.30
N ALA A 95 24.86 -7.73 3.08
CA ALA A 95 26.12 -8.42 2.83
C ALA A 95 27.38 -7.52 2.97
N GLY A 96 27.21 -6.20 2.93
CA GLY A 96 28.31 -5.22 3.08
C GLY A 96 28.53 -4.71 4.50
N GLY A 97 27.59 -4.92 5.42
CA GLY A 97 27.63 -4.38 6.80
C GLY A 97 28.31 -5.27 7.85
N SER A 98 28.87 -6.43 7.48
CA SER A 98 29.49 -7.37 8.44
C SER A 98 31.03 -7.28 8.53
N PHE A 99 31.66 -6.27 7.92
CA PHE A 99 33.10 -6.05 8.04
C PHE A 99 33.40 -4.61 8.48
N GLY A 100 33.35 -4.38 9.78
CA GLY A 100 33.73 -3.10 10.39
C GLY A 100 33.71 -3.21 11.90
N HIS A 101 34.90 -3.48 12.45
CA HIS A 101 35.34 -3.43 13.86
C HIS A 101 34.40 -2.79 14.89
#